data_AF-C7ZR62-F1
#
_entry.id   AF-C7ZR62-F1
#
_cell.length_a   1.000
_cell.length_b   1.000
_cell.length_c   1.000
_cell.angle_alpha   90.00
_cell.angle_beta   90.00
_cell.angle_gamma   90.00
#
_symmetry.space_group_name_H-M   'P 1'
#
loop_
_entity.id
_entity.type
_entity.pdbx_description
1 polymer ?
#
loop_
_entity_poly.entity_id
_entity_poly.type
_entity_poly.pdbx_seq_one_letter_code
_entity_poly.pdbx_strand_id
1 'polypeptide(L)' 'EVPLRTIKTTIYREEKRGAENHSLPRLGAPRKLTEEQRDQIYNALTTNPNLTHRDLLKSIDNAIKEYSL' A
#
# COMPACT_ATOMS: atom_id res chain seq x y z
N GLU A 1 23.89 25.97 -3.21
CA GLU A 1 24.72 24.74 -3.24
C GLU A 1 23.84 23.53 -2.93
N VAL A 2 24.06 22.37 -3.56
CA VAL A 2 23.22 21.17 -3.34
C VAL A 2 23.77 20.37 -2.15
N PRO A 3 22.96 20.02 -1.13
CA PRO A 3 23.46 19.25 0.02
C PRO A 3 24.00 17.86 -0.36
N LEU A 4 25.11 17.45 0.26
CA LEU A 4 25.70 16.11 0.10
C LEU A 4 24.68 14.98 0.33
N ARG A 5 23.76 15.15 1.29
CA ARG A 5 22.68 14.20 1.56
C ARG A 5 21.78 14.01 0.35
N THR A 6 21.41 15.11 -0.32
CA THR A 6 20.57 15.09 -1.51
C THR A 6 21.25 14.32 -2.63
N ILE A 7 22.52 14.62 -2.91
CA ILE A 7 23.32 13.93 -3.95
C ILE A 7 23.33 12.42 -3.71
N LYS A 8 23.66 11.98 -2.48
CA LYS A 8 23.67 10.56 -2.13
C LYS A 8 22.31 9.89 -2.31
N THR A 9 21.23 10.54 -1.88
CA THR A 9 19.88 9.97 -2.02
C THR A 9 19.41 9.90 -3.46
N THR A 10 19.83 10.83 -4.31
CA THR A 10 19.49 10.82 -5.74
C THR A 10 20.17 9.65 -6.43
N ILE A 11 21.48 9.48 -6.26
CA ILE A 11 22.23 8.36 -6.86
C ILE A 11 21.60 7.01 -6.48
N TYR A 12 21.31 6.81 -5.18
CA TYR A 12 20.69 5.58 -4.70
C TYR A 12 19.29 5.32 -5.27
N ARG A 13 18.50 6.37 -5.50
CA ARG A 13 17.16 6.24 -6.08
C ARG A 13 17.23 5.95 -7.57
N GLU A 14 18.15 6.57 -8.30
CA GLU A 14 18.34 6.33 -9.73
C GLU A 14 18.81 4.90 -10.00
N GLU A 15 19.75 4.38 -9.20
CA GLU A 15 20.17 2.96 -9.27
C GLU A 15 18.95 2.01 -9.14
N LYS A 16 18.04 2.31 -8.21
CA LYS A 16 16.83 1.51 -8.00
C LYS A 16 15.79 1.62 -9.12
N ARG A 17 15.76 2.70 -9.89
CA ARG A 17 14.82 2.84 -11.03
C ARG A 17 15.23 1.96 -12.21
N GLY A 18 16.51 1.60 -12.30
CA GLY A 18 17.06 0.78 -13.37
C GLY A 18 17.06 1.49 -14.73
N ALA A 19 17.48 0.78 -15.78
CA ALA A 19 17.62 1.31 -17.14
C ALA A 19 16.29 1.76 -17.77
N GLU A 20 15.17 1.17 -17.33
CA GLU A 20 13.82 1.46 -17.84
C GLU A 20 13.11 2.59 -17.06
N ASN A 21 13.79 3.24 -16.12
CA ASN A 21 13.24 4.35 -15.33
C ASN A 21 11.91 4.00 -14.61
N HIS A 22 11.85 2.84 -13.96
CA HIS A 22 10.63 2.43 -13.26
C HIS A 22 10.26 3.41 -12.15
N SER A 23 8.97 3.73 -12.05
CA SER A 23 8.45 4.54 -10.95
C SER A 23 8.50 3.74 -9.64
N LEU A 24 9.35 4.17 -8.71
CA LEU A 24 9.42 3.54 -7.40
C LEU A 24 8.24 3.99 -6.52
N PRO A 25 7.64 3.08 -5.75
CA PRO A 25 6.60 3.43 -4.80
C PRO A 25 7.16 4.37 -3.73
N ARG A 26 6.38 5.39 -3.36
CA ARG A 26 6.74 6.27 -2.24
C ARG A 26 6.77 5.47 -0.93
N LEU A 27 7.85 5.60 -0.19
CA LEU A 27 7.94 5.14 1.20
C LEU A 27 6.82 5.79 2.01
N GLY A 28 5.93 4.98 2.58
CA GLY A 28 4.78 5.43 3.38
C GLY A 28 3.41 5.32 2.71
N ALA A 29 3.33 4.93 1.43
CA ALA A 29 2.02 4.60 0.83
C ALA A 29 1.42 3.36 1.53
N PRO A 30 0.13 3.36 1.90
CA PRO A 30 -0.49 2.25 2.63
C PRO A 30 -0.46 0.97 1.79
N ARG A 31 0.30 -0.03 2.26
CA ARG A 31 0.42 -1.38 1.69
C ARG A 31 0.06 -2.47 2.70
N LYS A 32 -0.90 -2.21 3.59
CA LYS A 32 -1.40 -3.25 4.50
C LYS A 32 -2.34 -4.24 3.81
N LEU A 33 -2.93 -3.84 2.67
CA LEU A 33 -3.75 -4.69 1.81
C LEU A 33 -3.00 -4.97 0.51
N THR A 34 -3.01 -6.23 0.07
CA THR A 34 -2.68 -6.60 -1.31
C THR A 34 -3.80 -6.14 -2.25
N GLU A 35 -3.52 -6.10 -3.55
CA GLU A 35 -4.54 -5.75 -4.55
C GLU A 35 -5.70 -6.75 -4.53
N GLU A 36 -5.39 -8.05 -4.44
CA GLU A 36 -6.38 -9.12 -4.31
C GLU A 36 -7.30 -8.94 -3.09
N GLN A 37 -6.74 -8.55 -1.95
CA GLN A 37 -7.52 -8.29 -0.73
C GLN A 37 -8.46 -7.08 -0.89
N ARG A 38 -8.06 -6.07 -1.68
CA ARG A 38 -8.95 -4.94 -1.99
C ARG A 38 -10.11 -5.38 -2.87
N ASP A 39 -9.85 -6.20 -3.88
CA ASP A 39 -10.88 -6.72 -4.77
C ASP A 39 -11.87 -7.60 -4.01
N GLN A 40 -11.39 -8.41 -3.06
CA GLN A 40 -12.25 -9.19 -2.16
C GLN A 40 -13.18 -8.31 -1.33
N ILE A 41 -12.64 -7.26 -0.69
CA ILE A 41 -13.45 -6.30 0.08
C ILE A 41 -14.47 -5.60 -0.82
N TYR A 42 -14.06 -5.18 -2.01
CA TYR A 42 -14.93 -4.49 -2.95
C TYR A 42 -16.09 -5.37 -3.43
N ASN A 43 -15.81 -6.64 -3.74
CA ASN A 43 -16.83 -7.63 -4.11
C ASN A 43 -17.79 -7.91 -2.94
N ALA A 44 -17.27 -8.01 -1.71
CA ALA A 44 -18.09 -8.20 -0.51
C ALA A 44 -19.06 -7.03 -0.30
N LEU A 45 -18.58 -5.78 -0.40
CA LEU A 45 -19.42 -4.58 -0.29
C LEU A 45 -20.46 -4.47 -1.41
N THR A 46 -20.08 -4.84 -2.64
CA THR A 46 -21.00 -4.83 -3.78
C THR A 46 -22.12 -5.87 -3.60
N THR A 47 -21.81 -7.00 -2.96
CA THR A 47 -22.77 -8.09 -2.73
C THR A 47 -23.69 -7.80 -1.54
N ASN A 48 -23.15 -7.21 -0.47
CA ASN A 48 -23.93 -6.81 0.70
C ASN A 48 -23.45 -5.44 1.22
N PRO A 49 -24.18 -4.35 0.93
CA PRO A 49 -23.77 -3.00 1.31
C PRO A 49 -23.89 -2.73 2.82
N ASN A 50 -24.52 -3.62 3.59
CA ASN A 50 -24.72 -3.46 5.04
C ASN A 50 -23.63 -4.16 5.88
N LEU A 51 -22.53 -4.61 5.26
CA LEU A 51 -21.43 -5.25 5.99
C LEU A 51 -20.77 -4.28 6.97
N THR A 52 -20.53 -4.75 8.19
CA THR A 52 -19.81 -3.98 9.19
C THR A 52 -18.31 -4.01 8.95
N HIS A 53 -17.57 -3.08 9.54
CA HIS A 53 -16.10 -3.07 9.45
C HIS A 53 -15.47 -4.40 9.89
N ARG A 54 -16.04 -5.06 10.92
CA ARG A 54 -15.58 -6.36 11.39
C ARG A 54 -15.80 -7.48 10.38
N ASP A 55 -16.92 -7.44 9.65
CA ASP A 55 -17.19 -8.43 8.62
C ASP A 55 -16.22 -8.28 7.43
N LEU A 56 -15.86 -7.04 7.07
CA LEU A 56 -14.85 -6.75 6.04
C LEU A 56 -13.44 -7.14 6.46
N LEU A 57 -13.10 -7.00 7.74
CA LEU A 57 -11.82 -7.53 8.26
C LEU A 57 -11.82 -9.07 8.22
N LYS A 58 -12.94 -9.70 8.56
CA LYS A 58 -13.09 -11.16 8.48
C LYS A 58 -12.99 -11.68 7.05
N SER A 59 -13.47 -10.94 6.04
CA SER A 59 -13.36 -11.37 4.64
C SER A 59 -11.93 -11.46 4.13
N ILE A 60 -10.99 -10.75 4.76
CA ILE A 60 -9.55 -10.80 4.46
C ILE A 60 -8.74 -11.51 5.55
N ASP A 61 -9.38 -12.39 6.32
CA ASP A 61 -8.77 -13.16 7.42
C ASP A 61 -8.01 -12.30 8.45
N ASN A 62 -8.54 -11.11 8.76
CA ASN A 62 -7.91 -10.15 9.67
C ASN A 62 -6.44 -9.88 9.36
N ALA A 63 -6.07 -9.88 8.07
CA ALA A 63 -4.71 -9.54 7.61
C ALA A 63 -4.25 -8.16 8.12
N ILE A 64 -5.20 -7.31 8.52
CA ILE A 64 -4.96 -6.04 9.19
C ILE A 64 -5.55 -6.08 10.59
N LYS A 65 -4.75 -5.65 11.58
CA LYS A 65 -5.24 -5.43 12.95
C LYS A 65 -6.30 -4.32 12.95
N GLU A 66 -7.42 -4.60 13.60
CA GLU A 66 -8.44 -3.59 13.92
C GLU A 66 -7.75 -2.42 14.65
N TYR A 67 -7.94 -1.20 14.17
CA TYR A 67 -7.44 -0.02 14.87
C TYR A 67 -8.29 0.16 16.13
N SER A 68 -7.67 0.02 17.30
CA SER A 68 -8.28 0.56 18.52
C SER A 68 -8.16 2.07 18.43
N LEU A 69 -9.31 2.74 18.35
CA LEU A 69 -9.43 4.19 18.57
C LEU A 69 -9.16 4.52 20.03
#